data_AF-Q0FUE5-F1
#
_entry.id   AF-Q0FUE5-F1
#
_cell.length_a   1.000
_cell.length_b   1.000
_cell.length_c   1.000
_cell.angle_alpha   90.00
_cell.angle_beta   90.00
_cell.angle_gamma   90.00
#
_symmetry.space_group_name_H-M   'P 1'
#
loop_
_entity.id
_entity.type
_entity.pdbx_description
1 polymer ?
#
loop_
_entity_poly.entity_id
_entity_poly.type
_entity_poly.pdbx_seq_one_letter_code
_entity_poly.pdbx_strand_id
1 'polypeptide(L)'
;MLKLHDELIAELAKSLTEQNYNPVVVTNHRLYARRFLDYLAERDMPVAMVTPAQVDQYFLHAVHCFHDRYGRPPSSRWHRLPNTAIGRLLRLAQGTWPPEAEIEPVKMLRHAICHDYETWMRDERGLADETIDARLREARRFLDWYFGRSGADGLRSLAVRDIDRYMDMRAVGLRRISLAASAAWLRSLLRYLHLSGRVPTDLSPQSSARCSMPMRMFLRSWTAARSTWF
;
A
#
# COMPACT_ATOMS: atom_id res chain seq x y z
N MET A 1 -21.18 -18.76 -11.94
CA MET A 1 -20.18 -18.08 -11.08
C MET A 1 -20.48 -18.17 -9.59
N LEU A 2 -21.70 -17.87 -9.12
CA LEU A 2 -22.00 -17.82 -7.67
C LEU A 2 -21.69 -19.12 -6.90
N LYS A 3 -22.02 -20.30 -7.45
CA LYS A 3 -21.68 -21.60 -6.82
C LYS A 3 -20.17 -21.79 -6.60
N LEU A 4 -19.35 -21.39 -7.57
CA LEU A 4 -17.88 -21.44 -7.46
C LEU A 4 -17.35 -20.49 -6.37
N HIS A 5 -17.97 -19.32 -6.21
CA HIS A 5 -17.57 -18.37 -5.16
C HIS A 5 -17.88 -18.90 -3.75
N ASP A 6 -19.03 -19.57 -3.57
CA ASP A 6 -19.41 -20.19 -2.30
C ASP A 6 -18.48 -21.35 -1.93
N GLU A 7 -18.12 -22.19 -2.90
CA GLU A 7 -17.16 -23.29 -2.74
C GLU A 7 -15.78 -22.76 -2.33
N LEU A 8 -15.26 -21.72 -3.00
CA LEU A 8 -13.96 -21.13 -2.65
C LEU A 8 -13.94 -20.53 -1.23
N ILE A 9 -15.03 -19.91 -0.79
CA ILE A 9 -15.14 -19.38 0.58
C ILE A 9 -15.21 -20.50 1.61
N ALA A 10 -15.90 -21.60 1.28
CA ALA A 10 -15.95 -22.78 2.15
C ALA A 10 -14.58 -23.43 2.28
N GLU A 11 -13.85 -23.60 1.16
CA GLU A 11 -12.50 -24.16 1.15
C GLU A 11 -11.50 -23.27 1.91
N LEU A 12 -11.58 -21.94 1.72
CA LEU A 12 -10.80 -20.99 2.50
C LEU A 12 -11.08 -21.13 4.00
N ALA A 13 -12.35 -21.21 4.39
CA ALA A 13 -12.73 -21.34 5.79
C ALA A 13 -12.21 -22.64 6.40
N LYS A 14 -12.37 -23.77 5.68
CA LYS A 14 -11.87 -25.09 6.07
C LYS A 14 -10.36 -25.09 6.28
N SER A 15 -9.60 -24.58 5.31
CA SER A 15 -8.14 -24.49 5.38
C SER A 15 -7.65 -23.67 6.59
N LEU A 16 -8.35 -22.58 6.92
CA LEU A 16 -8.03 -21.77 8.10
C LEU A 16 -8.32 -22.52 9.41
N THR A 17 -9.44 -23.23 9.48
CA THR A 17 -9.80 -24.03 10.66
C THR A 17 -8.81 -25.18 10.89
N GLU A 18 -8.40 -25.88 9.84
CA GLU A 18 -7.39 -26.95 9.91
C GLU A 18 -6.03 -26.44 10.40
N GLN A 19 -5.67 -25.19 10.08
CA GLN A 19 -4.48 -24.52 10.57
C GLN A 19 -4.64 -23.91 11.98
N ASN A 20 -5.72 -24.25 12.70
CA ASN A 20 -6.01 -23.77 14.06
C ASN A 20 -6.14 -22.23 14.18
N TYR A 21 -6.57 -21.54 13.11
CA TYR A 21 -6.88 -20.12 13.22
C TYR A 21 -8.11 -19.88 14.10
N ASN A 22 -8.09 -18.80 14.87
CA ASN A 22 -9.21 -18.37 15.71
C ASN A 22 -10.49 -18.17 14.85
N PRO A 23 -11.69 -18.59 15.31
CA PRO A 23 -12.96 -18.40 14.59
C PRO A 23 -13.23 -16.96 14.12
N VAL A 24 -12.80 -15.95 14.87
CA VAL A 24 -12.91 -14.54 14.48
C VAL A 24 -12.07 -14.24 13.23
N VAL A 25 -10.88 -14.84 13.12
CA VAL A 25 -10.01 -14.71 11.95
C VAL A 25 -10.66 -15.38 10.73
N VAL A 26 -11.24 -16.56 10.92
CA VAL A 26 -11.97 -17.30 9.87
C VAL A 26 -13.14 -16.45 9.35
N THR A 27 -13.97 -15.90 10.25
CA THR A 27 -15.10 -15.04 9.87
C THR A 27 -14.65 -13.79 9.11
N ASN A 28 -13.57 -13.13 9.55
CA ASN A 28 -13.02 -11.98 8.84
C ASN A 28 -12.51 -12.35 7.44
N HIS A 29 -11.84 -13.50 7.29
CA HIS A 29 -11.37 -13.97 5.98
C HIS A 29 -12.54 -14.24 5.03
N ARG A 30 -13.59 -14.92 5.51
CA ARG A 30 -14.81 -15.15 4.72
C ARG A 30 -15.47 -13.85 4.28
N LEU A 31 -15.57 -12.87 5.18
CA LEU A 31 -16.15 -11.55 4.89
C LEU A 31 -15.39 -10.82 3.77
N TYR A 32 -14.05 -10.73 3.88
CA TYR A 32 -13.26 -10.01 2.89
C TYR A 32 -13.15 -10.76 1.56
N ALA A 33 -13.07 -12.10 1.60
CA ALA A 33 -13.14 -12.94 0.40
C ALA A 33 -14.47 -12.75 -0.34
N ARG A 34 -15.60 -12.77 0.39
CA ARG A 34 -16.93 -12.51 -0.19
C ARG A 34 -17.00 -11.16 -0.88
N ARG A 35 -16.63 -10.08 -0.18
CA ARG A 35 -16.66 -8.72 -0.76
C ARG A 35 -15.84 -8.59 -2.02
N PHE A 36 -14.69 -9.28 -2.08
CA PHE A 36 -13.86 -9.30 -3.28
C PHE A 36 -14.52 -10.08 -4.41
N LEU A 37 -15.06 -11.26 -4.14
CA LEU A 37 -15.76 -12.08 -5.13
C LEU A 37 -17.03 -11.42 -5.67
N ASP A 38 -17.76 -10.69 -4.83
CA ASP A 38 -18.93 -9.90 -5.25
C ASP A 38 -18.49 -8.77 -6.20
N TYR A 39 -17.40 -8.07 -5.88
CA TYR A 39 -16.81 -7.04 -6.75
C TYR A 39 -16.38 -7.59 -8.13
N LEU A 40 -15.83 -8.80 -8.16
CA LEU A 40 -15.45 -9.48 -9.40
C LEU A 40 -16.70 -9.89 -10.21
N ALA A 41 -17.74 -10.40 -9.53
CA ALA A 41 -18.99 -10.79 -10.18
C ALA A 41 -19.69 -9.59 -10.83
N GLU A 42 -19.69 -8.43 -10.18
CA GLU A 42 -20.20 -7.18 -10.76
C GLU A 42 -19.49 -6.73 -12.04
N ARG A 43 -18.25 -7.21 -12.27
CA ARG A 43 -17.40 -6.87 -13.41
C ARG A 43 -17.24 -8.00 -14.43
N ASP A 44 -18.00 -9.08 -14.25
CA ASP A 44 -17.91 -10.30 -15.04
C ASP A 44 -16.47 -10.84 -15.13
N MET A 45 -15.72 -10.70 -14.02
CA MET A 45 -14.30 -11.05 -13.96
C MET A 45 -14.10 -12.41 -13.30
N PRO A 46 -13.54 -13.41 -13.99
CA PRO A 46 -13.29 -14.71 -13.40
C PRO A 46 -12.11 -14.65 -12.42
N VAL A 47 -12.28 -15.22 -11.22
CA VAL A 47 -11.26 -15.26 -10.15
C VAL A 47 -9.93 -15.89 -10.60
N ALA A 48 -9.97 -16.80 -11.57
CA ALA A 48 -8.79 -17.45 -12.14
C ALA A 48 -7.92 -16.51 -13.00
N MET A 49 -8.49 -15.42 -13.52
CA MET A 49 -7.77 -14.43 -14.35
C MET A 49 -7.38 -13.18 -13.57
N VAL A 50 -7.58 -13.20 -12.24
CA VAL A 50 -7.30 -12.04 -11.42
C VAL A 50 -5.80 -11.75 -11.41
N THR A 51 -5.41 -10.51 -11.69
CA THR A 51 -4.04 -10.03 -11.56
C THR A 51 -3.87 -9.11 -10.35
N PRO A 52 -2.65 -8.91 -9.82
CA PRO A 52 -2.38 -7.97 -8.72
C PRO A 52 -2.96 -6.57 -8.97
N ALA A 53 -2.86 -6.05 -10.20
CA ALA A 53 -3.46 -4.78 -10.58
C ALA A 53 -4.98 -4.71 -10.32
N GLN A 54 -5.71 -5.82 -10.54
CA GLN A 54 -7.15 -5.89 -10.27
C GLN A 54 -7.46 -5.98 -8.77
N VAL A 55 -6.57 -6.59 -7.98
CA VAL A 55 -6.66 -6.53 -6.51
C VAL A 55 -6.48 -5.10 -6.01
N ASP A 56 -5.59 -4.32 -6.63
CA ASP A 56 -5.36 -2.93 -6.26
C ASP A 56 -6.52 -2.02 -6.65
N GLN A 57 -7.11 -2.24 -7.83
CA GLN A 57 -8.37 -1.61 -8.23
C GLN A 57 -9.50 -1.91 -7.24
N TYR A 58 -9.61 -3.15 -6.77
CA TYR A 58 -10.54 -3.50 -5.70
C TYR A 58 -10.24 -2.73 -4.41
N PHE A 59 -8.99 -2.58 -4.00
CA PHE A 59 -8.67 -1.81 -2.78
C PHE A 59 -9.03 -0.33 -2.90
N LEU A 60 -8.85 0.27 -4.08
CA LEU A 60 -9.32 1.63 -4.34
C LEU A 60 -10.84 1.73 -4.21
N HIS A 61 -11.57 0.80 -4.82
CA HIS A 61 -13.02 0.70 -4.70
C HIS A 61 -13.49 0.48 -3.25
N ALA A 62 -12.88 -0.47 -2.55
CA ALA A 62 -13.26 -0.81 -1.18
C ALA A 62 -12.98 0.32 -0.17
N VAL A 63 -11.94 1.13 -0.40
CA VAL A 63 -11.72 2.37 0.36
C VAL A 63 -12.82 3.40 0.11
N HIS A 64 -13.27 3.54 -1.14
CA HIS A 64 -14.39 4.42 -1.48
C HIS A 64 -15.68 3.96 -0.78
N CYS A 65 -16.06 2.69 -0.92
CA CYS A 65 -17.23 2.14 -0.24
C CYS A 65 -17.14 2.23 1.29
N PHE A 66 -15.93 2.11 1.87
CA PHE A 66 -15.72 2.29 3.31
C PHE A 66 -16.00 3.74 3.72
N HIS A 67 -15.49 4.71 2.95
CA HIS A 67 -15.74 6.12 3.19
C HIS A 67 -17.23 6.43 3.12
N ASP A 68 -17.94 5.95 2.11
CA ASP A 68 -19.37 6.20 1.95
C ASP A 68 -20.20 5.60 3.08
N ARG A 69 -19.81 4.41 3.56
CA ARG A 69 -20.52 3.72 4.65
C ARG A 69 -20.28 4.35 6.02
N TYR A 70 -19.06 4.78 6.31
CA TYR A 70 -18.65 5.17 7.66
C TYR A 70 -18.34 6.67 7.81
N GLY A 71 -18.45 7.45 6.73
CA GLY A 71 -18.17 8.89 6.69
C GLY A 71 -16.70 9.25 6.97
N ARG A 72 -15.79 8.27 6.92
CA ARG A 72 -14.35 8.45 7.22
C ARG A 72 -13.49 7.44 6.47
N PRO A 73 -12.22 7.75 6.18
CA PRO A 73 -11.31 6.78 5.59
C PRO A 73 -11.02 5.63 6.57
N PRO A 74 -10.72 4.41 6.05
CA PRO A 74 -10.28 3.32 6.89
C PRO A 74 -8.92 3.62 7.52
N SER A 75 -8.59 2.92 8.61
CA SER A 75 -7.27 3.05 9.21
C SER A 75 -6.18 2.60 8.23
N SER A 76 -4.99 3.13 8.40
CA SER A 76 -3.83 2.80 7.56
C SER A 76 -3.45 1.32 7.58
N ARG A 77 -3.83 0.56 8.62
CA ARG A 77 -3.61 -0.90 8.72
C ARG A 77 -4.78 -1.74 8.22
N TRP A 78 -5.91 -1.12 7.88
CA TRP A 78 -7.13 -1.81 7.50
C TRP A 78 -6.91 -2.78 6.35
N HIS A 79 -6.11 -2.41 5.35
CA HIS A 79 -5.84 -3.21 4.15
C HIS A 79 -5.14 -4.54 4.43
N ARG A 80 -4.42 -4.69 5.56
CA ARG A 80 -3.60 -5.88 5.83
C ARG A 80 -4.43 -7.16 5.89
N LEU A 81 -5.55 -7.11 6.61
CA LEU A 81 -6.40 -8.27 6.83
C LEU A 81 -7.17 -8.68 5.56
N PRO A 82 -7.85 -7.77 4.82
CA PRO A 82 -8.40 -8.07 3.52
C PRO A 82 -7.34 -8.55 2.52
N ASN A 83 -6.14 -7.94 2.49
CA ASN A 83 -5.08 -8.33 1.55
C ASN A 83 -4.61 -9.77 1.83
N THR A 84 -4.44 -10.13 3.10
CA THR A 84 -4.13 -11.50 3.51
C THR A 84 -5.24 -12.47 3.09
N ALA A 85 -6.50 -12.11 3.33
CA ALA A 85 -7.65 -12.95 2.99
C ALA A 85 -7.77 -13.18 1.48
N ILE A 86 -7.66 -12.11 0.69
CA ILE A 86 -7.71 -12.14 -0.77
C ILE A 86 -6.52 -12.92 -1.33
N GLY A 87 -5.31 -12.71 -0.81
CA GLY A 87 -4.15 -13.47 -1.26
C GLY A 87 -4.27 -14.98 -1.00
N ARG A 88 -4.87 -15.38 0.13
CA ARG A 88 -5.18 -16.80 0.41
C ARG A 88 -6.24 -17.35 -0.53
N LEU A 89 -7.32 -16.60 -0.75
CA LEU A 89 -8.36 -16.96 -1.70
C LEU A 89 -7.80 -17.17 -3.12
N LEU A 90 -6.96 -16.24 -3.59
CA LEU A 90 -6.35 -16.31 -4.91
C LEU A 90 -5.35 -17.45 -5.02
N ARG A 91 -4.63 -17.77 -3.94
CA ARG A 91 -3.78 -18.97 -3.89
C ARG A 91 -4.60 -20.26 -4.04
N LEU A 92 -5.79 -20.34 -3.46
CA LEU A 92 -6.69 -21.49 -3.66
C LEU A 92 -7.22 -21.55 -5.10
N ALA A 93 -7.55 -20.41 -5.69
CA ALA A 93 -8.13 -20.33 -7.04
C ALA A 93 -7.12 -20.50 -8.18
N GLN A 94 -5.87 -20.05 -7.99
CA GLN A 94 -4.83 -19.98 -9.03
C GLN A 94 -3.60 -20.84 -8.73
N GLY A 95 -3.51 -21.44 -7.54
CA GLY A 95 -2.37 -22.25 -7.08
C GLY A 95 -1.26 -21.42 -6.44
N THR A 96 -0.70 -20.45 -7.16
CA THR A 96 0.32 -19.53 -6.65
C THR A 96 -0.17 -18.09 -6.68
N TRP A 97 0.07 -17.35 -5.59
CA TRP A 97 -0.28 -15.95 -5.50
C TRP A 97 0.66 -15.19 -4.55
N PRO A 98 1.20 -14.02 -4.98
CA PRO A 98 1.14 -13.45 -6.35
C PRO A 98 1.85 -14.31 -7.40
N PRO A 99 1.62 -14.10 -8.72
CA PRO A 99 2.36 -14.81 -9.77
C PRO A 99 3.86 -14.52 -9.71
N GLU A 100 4.72 -15.54 -9.80
CA GLU A 100 6.18 -15.36 -9.69
C GLU A 100 6.72 -14.38 -10.73
N ALA A 101 6.15 -14.42 -11.95
CA ALA A 101 6.50 -13.53 -13.04
C ALA A 101 6.21 -12.05 -12.74
N GLU A 102 5.39 -11.72 -11.74
CA GLU A 102 5.16 -10.35 -11.28
C GLU A 102 5.97 -10.01 -10.03
N ILE A 103 6.23 -11.01 -9.17
CA ILE A 103 7.10 -10.86 -7.99
C ILE A 103 8.52 -10.49 -8.43
N GLU A 104 9.05 -11.16 -9.46
CA GLU A 104 10.43 -10.99 -9.88
C GLU A 104 10.71 -9.58 -10.45
N PRO A 105 9.91 -9.04 -11.38
CA PRO A 105 10.02 -7.65 -11.83
C PRO A 105 9.93 -6.64 -10.68
N VAL A 106 9.04 -6.85 -9.70
CA VAL A 106 8.91 -5.95 -8.54
C VAL A 106 10.17 -5.96 -7.68
N LYS A 107 10.71 -7.15 -7.38
CA LYS A 107 11.95 -7.30 -6.61
C LYS A 107 13.13 -6.63 -7.33
N MET A 108 13.26 -6.87 -8.64
CA MET A 108 14.30 -6.28 -9.48
C MET A 108 14.19 -4.75 -9.52
N LEU A 109 12.99 -4.22 -9.77
CA LEU A 109 12.75 -2.78 -9.82
C LEU A 109 13.06 -2.11 -8.48
N ARG A 110 12.63 -2.70 -7.36
CA ARG A 110 12.97 -2.20 -6.02
C ARG A 110 14.47 -2.18 -5.79
N HIS A 111 15.17 -3.25 -6.16
CA HIS A 111 16.63 -3.34 -6.01
C HIS A 111 17.32 -2.24 -6.82
N ALA A 112 16.94 -2.07 -8.09
CA ALA A 112 17.49 -1.02 -8.95
C ALA A 112 17.26 0.39 -8.39
N ILE A 113 16.05 0.70 -7.93
CA ILE A 113 15.74 2.00 -7.31
C ILE A 113 16.61 2.24 -6.07
N CYS A 114 16.74 1.24 -5.19
CA CYS A 114 17.52 1.40 -3.98
C CYS A 114 19.01 1.58 -4.28
N HIS A 115 19.55 0.82 -5.23
CA HIS A 115 20.93 0.95 -5.67
C HIS A 115 21.22 2.33 -6.24
N ASP A 116 20.42 2.78 -7.22
CA ASP A 116 20.66 4.07 -7.87
C ASP A 116 20.41 5.26 -6.92
N TYR A 117 19.46 5.13 -5.99
CA TYR A 117 19.22 6.15 -4.95
C TYR A 117 20.39 6.22 -3.97
N GLU A 118 21.00 5.09 -3.63
CA GLU A 118 22.22 5.03 -2.82
C GLU A 118 23.36 5.77 -3.51
N THR A 119 23.64 5.43 -4.77
CA THR A 119 24.66 6.09 -5.60
C THR A 119 24.41 7.59 -5.66
N TRP A 120 23.18 8.02 -5.93
CA TRP A 120 22.80 9.43 -5.95
C TRP A 120 23.06 10.15 -4.61
N MET A 121 22.74 9.50 -3.48
CA MET A 121 22.99 10.07 -2.14
C MET A 121 24.47 10.12 -1.76
N ARG A 122 25.28 9.19 -2.27
CA ARG A 122 26.73 9.16 -2.05
C ARG A 122 27.43 10.20 -2.91
N ASP A 123 27.16 10.19 -4.20
CA ASP A 123 27.97 10.91 -5.19
C ASP A 123 27.53 12.37 -5.36
N GLU A 124 26.22 12.65 -5.44
CA GLU A 124 25.74 14.02 -5.64
C GLU A 124 25.57 14.80 -4.34
N ARG A 125 25.43 14.10 -3.21
CA ARG A 125 25.04 14.70 -1.93
C ARG A 125 26.10 14.53 -0.83
N GLY A 126 27.10 13.67 -1.04
CA GLY A 126 28.18 13.42 -0.07
C GLY A 126 27.67 13.03 1.32
N LEU A 127 26.58 12.26 1.42
CA LEU A 127 26.02 11.88 2.71
C LEU A 127 26.86 10.80 3.39
N ALA A 128 26.94 10.87 4.72
CA ALA A 128 27.56 9.80 5.52
C ALA A 128 26.79 8.47 5.37
N ASP A 129 27.53 7.36 5.37
CA ASP A 129 26.97 6.02 5.14
C ASP A 129 25.85 5.67 6.13
N GLU A 130 25.97 6.04 7.41
CA GLU A 130 24.93 5.80 8.41
C GLU A 130 23.60 6.51 8.09
N THR A 131 23.68 7.70 7.47
CA THR A 131 22.52 8.46 7.02
C THR A 131 21.91 7.84 5.75
N ILE A 132 22.76 7.38 4.84
CA ILE A 132 22.37 6.65 3.63
C ILE A 132 21.58 5.39 4.03
N ASP A 133 22.12 4.59 4.95
CA ASP A 133 21.50 3.38 5.46
C ASP A 133 20.13 3.62 6.09
N ALA A 134 20.02 4.64 6.94
CA ALA A 134 18.74 5.00 7.56
C ALA A 134 17.67 5.37 6.52
N ARG A 135 18.07 6.12 5.49
CA ARG A 135 17.19 6.52 4.38
C ARG A 135 16.81 5.33 3.51
N LEU A 136 17.76 4.44 3.19
CA LEU A 136 17.50 3.23 2.41
C LEU A 136 16.56 2.27 3.14
N ARG A 137 16.68 2.14 4.46
CA ARG A 137 15.72 1.35 5.26
C ARG A 137 14.30 1.89 5.12
N GLU A 138 14.13 3.21 5.13
CA GLU A 138 12.81 3.82 4.94
C GLU A 138 12.32 3.71 3.50
N ALA A 139 13.21 3.87 2.51
CA ALA A 139 12.90 3.69 1.11
C ALA A 139 12.42 2.28 0.79
N ARG A 140 13.13 1.25 1.27
CA ARG A 140 12.73 -0.16 1.12
C ARG A 140 11.35 -0.40 1.73
N ARG A 141 11.09 0.10 2.95
CA ARG A 141 9.77 -0.01 3.61
C ARG A 141 8.66 0.64 2.79
N PHE A 142 8.89 1.83 2.24
CA PHE A 142 7.93 2.51 1.38
C PHE A 142 7.66 1.73 0.10
N LEU A 143 8.72 1.30 -0.61
CA LEU A 143 8.60 0.56 -1.87
C LEU A 143 7.93 -0.80 -1.68
N ASP A 144 8.26 -1.53 -0.61
CA ASP A 144 7.60 -2.79 -0.26
C ASP A 144 6.10 -2.57 0.02
N TRP A 145 5.77 -1.52 0.78
CA TRP A 145 4.39 -1.16 1.05
C TRP A 145 3.64 -0.74 -0.23
N TYR A 146 4.28 0.03 -1.11
CA TYR A 146 3.66 0.55 -2.33
C TYR A 146 3.46 -0.54 -3.38
N PHE A 147 4.49 -1.35 -3.66
CA PHE A 147 4.41 -2.45 -4.63
C PHE A 147 3.53 -3.61 -4.14
N GLY A 148 3.47 -3.87 -2.82
CA GLY A 148 2.53 -4.84 -2.25
C GLY A 148 1.04 -4.49 -2.45
N ARG A 149 0.74 -3.28 -2.92
CA ARG A 149 -0.60 -2.71 -3.16
C ARG A 149 -0.74 -2.04 -4.53
N SER A 150 0.24 -2.17 -5.40
CA SER A 150 0.16 -1.60 -6.76
C SER A 150 0.70 -2.60 -7.80
N GLY A 151 1.21 -3.77 -7.38
CA GLY A 151 1.87 -4.72 -8.26
C GLY A 151 3.09 -4.13 -8.97
N ALA A 152 3.38 -4.65 -10.16
CA ALA A 152 4.40 -4.12 -11.05
C ALA A 152 3.91 -2.90 -11.88
N ASP A 153 2.64 -2.47 -11.73
CA ASP A 153 2.16 -1.20 -12.28
C ASP A 153 2.98 -0.10 -11.59
N GLY A 154 4.04 0.31 -12.28
CA GLY A 154 5.19 0.94 -11.66
C GLY A 154 4.88 2.30 -11.02
N LEU A 155 5.94 2.94 -10.54
CA LEU A 155 5.90 4.27 -9.91
C LEU A 155 5.21 5.38 -10.74
N ARG A 156 4.86 5.14 -12.00
CA ARG A 156 4.09 6.05 -12.86
C ARG A 156 2.70 6.38 -12.29
N SER A 157 2.06 5.45 -11.58
CA SER A 157 0.76 5.68 -10.93
C SER A 157 0.87 6.22 -9.51
N LEU A 158 2.08 6.51 -9.03
CA LEU A 158 2.27 7.02 -7.68
C LEU A 158 1.61 8.38 -7.54
N ALA A 159 0.71 8.51 -6.56
CA ALA A 159 -0.04 9.73 -6.31
C ALA A 159 0.10 10.20 -4.86
N VAL A 160 -0.27 11.47 -4.63
CA VAL A 160 -0.26 12.13 -3.31
C VAL A 160 -0.92 11.27 -2.23
N ARG A 161 -2.10 10.73 -2.56
CA ARG A 161 -2.90 9.86 -1.68
C ARG A 161 -2.15 8.64 -1.17
N ASP A 162 -1.16 8.17 -1.92
CA ASP A 162 -0.37 6.99 -1.55
C ASP A 162 0.71 7.37 -0.53
N ILE A 163 1.29 8.56 -0.69
CA ILE A 163 2.22 9.14 0.28
C ILE A 163 1.51 9.38 1.60
N ASP A 164 0.31 9.98 1.56
CA ASP A 164 -0.50 10.24 2.75
C ASP A 164 -0.85 8.94 3.48
N ARG A 165 -1.34 7.93 2.76
CA ARG A 165 -1.67 6.62 3.33
C ARG A 165 -0.45 5.94 3.96
N TYR A 166 0.72 6.05 3.33
CA TYR A 166 1.96 5.53 3.90
C TYR A 166 2.33 6.26 5.19
N MET A 167 2.29 7.59 5.19
CA MET A 167 2.63 8.40 6.36
C MET A 167 1.67 8.19 7.53
N ASP A 168 0.37 8.03 7.26
CA ASP A 168 -0.63 7.63 8.25
C ASP A 168 -0.39 6.23 8.82
N MET A 169 0.14 5.31 8.00
CA MET A 169 0.57 3.99 8.44
C MET A 169 1.79 4.06 9.36
N ARG A 170 2.77 4.88 8.98
CA ARG A 170 4.01 5.07 9.73
C ARG A 170 3.80 5.84 11.03
N ALA A 171 2.83 6.76 11.09
CA ALA A 171 2.53 7.52 12.29
C ALA A 171 2.11 6.63 13.48
N VAL A 172 1.51 5.46 13.22
CA VAL A 172 1.07 4.55 14.28
C VAL A 172 2.26 3.86 14.95
N GLY A 173 2.64 4.38 16.12
CA GLY A 173 3.69 3.81 16.99
C GLY A 173 5.04 4.51 16.89
N LEU A 174 5.17 5.58 16.09
CA LEU A 174 6.38 6.39 16.05
C LEU A 174 6.26 7.65 16.93
N ARG A 175 7.35 7.99 17.61
CA ARG A 175 7.50 9.29 18.27
C ARG A 175 7.56 10.39 17.21
N ARG A 176 7.14 11.61 17.59
CA ARG A 176 7.10 12.79 16.71
C ARG A 176 8.41 13.02 15.93
N ILE A 177 9.56 12.87 16.60
CA ILE A 177 10.88 13.07 15.99
C ILE A 177 11.16 12.02 14.90
N SER A 178 10.87 10.75 15.17
CA SER A 178 11.06 9.65 14.21
C SER A 178 10.14 9.76 13.00
N LEU A 179 8.91 10.23 13.22
CA LEU A 179 7.95 10.46 12.14
C LEU A 179 8.39 11.63 11.23
N ALA A 180 8.88 12.71 11.82
CA ALA A 180 9.42 13.85 11.06
C ALA A 180 10.66 13.45 10.24
N ALA A 181 11.56 12.65 10.80
CA ALA A 181 12.71 12.10 10.08
C ALA A 181 12.26 11.21 8.91
N SER A 182 11.27 10.33 9.14
CA SER A 182 10.71 9.46 8.10
C SER A 182 10.10 10.28 6.94
N ALA A 183 9.35 11.34 7.25
CA ALA A 183 8.78 12.24 6.25
C ALA A 183 9.87 12.93 5.42
N ALA A 184 10.95 13.38 6.07
CA ALA A 184 12.08 14.02 5.39
C ALA A 184 12.84 13.05 4.47
N TRP A 185 13.04 11.80 4.91
CA TRP A 185 13.67 10.77 4.09
C TRP A 185 12.80 10.36 2.92
N LEU A 186 11.48 10.25 3.12
CA LEU A 186 10.53 9.97 2.05
C LEU A 186 10.51 11.09 1.02
N ARG A 187 10.55 12.36 1.46
CA ARG A 187 10.68 13.51 0.55
C ARG A 187 11.90 13.40 -0.36
N SER A 188 13.04 13.04 0.22
CA SER A 188 14.31 12.87 -0.50
C SER A 188 14.19 11.77 -1.56
N LEU A 189 13.57 10.64 -1.21
CA LEU A 189 13.30 9.56 -2.15
C LEU A 189 12.37 10.02 -3.28
N LEU A 190 11.24 10.66 -2.97
CA LEU A 190 10.27 11.12 -3.98
C LEU A 190 10.89 12.11 -4.96
N ARG A 191 11.74 13.02 -4.46
CA ARG A 191 12.51 13.93 -5.30
C ARG A 191 13.43 13.17 -6.26
N TYR A 192 14.17 12.19 -5.75
CA TYR A 192 15.03 11.35 -6.58
C TYR A 192 14.22 10.58 -7.65
N LEU A 193 13.07 10.02 -7.29
CA LEU A 193 12.20 9.29 -8.22
C LEU A 193 11.67 10.20 -9.34
N HIS A 194 11.42 11.47 -9.04
CA HIS A 194 11.04 12.45 -10.06
C HIS A 194 12.23 12.85 -10.95
N LEU A 195 13.38 13.18 -10.36
CA LEU A 195 14.60 13.54 -11.11
C LEU A 195 15.08 12.42 -12.04
N SER A 196 14.93 11.17 -11.62
CA SER A 196 15.25 9.99 -12.44
C SER A 196 14.17 9.63 -13.47
N GLY A 197 13.10 10.44 -13.60
CA GLY A 197 12.02 10.25 -14.57
C GLY A 197 11.10 9.06 -14.29
N ARG A 198 11.22 8.42 -13.11
CA ARG A 198 10.42 7.25 -12.71
C ARG A 198 9.02 7.62 -12.25
N VAL A 199 8.84 8.84 -11.75
CA VAL A 199 7.55 9.43 -11.41
C VAL A 199 7.34 10.69 -12.26
N PRO A 200 6.21 10.81 -12.99
CA PRO A 200 5.98 11.92 -13.91
C PRO A 200 5.78 13.27 -13.19
N THR A 201 5.24 13.25 -11.98
CA THR A 201 4.93 14.45 -11.19
C THR A 201 5.88 14.59 -10.02
N ASP A 202 6.37 15.81 -9.75
CA ASP A 202 7.14 16.06 -8.52
C ASP A 202 6.22 15.99 -7.30
N LEU A 203 6.31 14.89 -6.55
CA LEU A 203 5.56 14.70 -5.30
C LEU A 203 6.36 15.11 -4.07
N SER A 204 7.60 15.59 -4.24
CA SER A 204 8.44 16.04 -3.13
C SER A 204 7.83 17.21 -2.32
N PRO A 205 7.13 18.20 -2.91
CA PRO A 205 6.56 19.33 -2.15
C PRO A 205 5.45 18.92 -1.19
N GLN A 206 4.78 17.80 -1.46
CA GLN A 206 3.58 17.38 -0.71
C GLN A 206 3.91 16.79 0.65
N SER A 207 5.14 16.34 0.83
CA SER A 207 5.62 15.93 2.15
C SER A 207 5.92 17.15 3.05
N SER A 208 5.99 18.38 2.53
CA SER A 208 6.26 19.61 3.30
C SER A 208 5.04 20.53 3.43
N ALA A 209 4.26 20.34 4.49
CA ALA A 209 3.56 21.46 5.11
C ALA A 209 3.45 21.24 6.63
N ARG A 210 3.97 22.20 7.41
CA ARG A 210 3.82 22.36 8.88
C ARG A 210 4.76 21.55 9.78
N CYS A 211 6.07 21.73 9.66
CA CYS A 211 7.00 21.27 10.70
C CYS A 211 7.18 22.26 11.88
N SER A 212 6.53 23.44 11.86
CA SER A 212 6.71 24.50 12.88
C SER A 212 5.43 24.96 13.61
N MET A 213 4.41 24.10 13.79
CA MET A 213 3.23 24.46 14.60
C MET A 213 2.84 23.44 15.67
N PRO A 214 2.27 23.89 16.81
CA PRO A 214 1.88 23.03 17.93
C PRO A 214 0.70 22.10 17.59
N MET A 215 0.71 20.92 18.24
CA MET A 215 -0.01 19.69 17.88
C MET A 215 -1.54 19.79 17.78
N ARG A 216 -2.16 20.87 18.29
CA ARG A 216 -3.62 21.10 18.13
C ARG A 216 -4.00 21.52 16.71
N MET A 217 -3.08 22.05 15.92
CA MET A 217 -3.35 22.48 14.54
C MET A 217 -3.05 21.40 13.50
N PHE A 218 -2.23 20.39 13.82
CA PHE A 218 -1.89 19.32 12.86
C PHE A 218 -3.11 18.44 12.55
N LEU A 219 -3.95 18.14 13.54
CA LEU A 219 -5.21 17.40 13.36
C LEU A 219 -6.39 18.28 12.86
N ARG A 220 -6.36 19.59 13.10
CA ARG A 220 -7.42 20.52 12.64
C ARG A 220 -7.16 21.14 11.25
N SER A 221 -5.93 21.14 10.76
CA SER A 221 -5.60 21.66 9.42
C SER A 221 -5.47 20.57 8.35
N TRP A 222 -5.27 19.31 8.74
CA TRP A 222 -5.45 18.16 7.84
C TRP A 222 -6.92 17.91 7.46
N THR A 223 -7.86 18.46 8.22
CA THR A 223 -9.30 18.47 7.90
C THR A 223 -9.76 19.78 7.22
N ALA A 224 -9.02 20.90 7.37
CA ALA A 224 -9.39 22.19 6.79
C ALA A 224 -8.86 22.44 5.36
N ALA A 225 -7.92 21.61 4.87
CA ALA A 225 -7.50 21.63 3.46
C ALA A 225 -8.44 20.84 2.52
N ARG A 226 -9.64 20.48 2.98
CA ARG A 226 -10.73 19.92 2.16
C ARG A 226 -11.61 21.00 1.50
N SER A 227 -11.40 22.29 1.80
CA SER A 227 -12.35 23.35 1.43
C SER A 227 -11.81 24.41 0.45
N THR A 228 -10.60 24.22 -0.06
CA THR A 228 -10.08 25.02 -1.18
C THR A 228 -9.38 24.03 -2.09
N TRP A 229 -9.62 24.13 -3.40
CA TRP A 229 -9.38 23.12 -4.44
C TRP A 229 -10.53 22.10 -4.58
N PHE A 230 -11.66 22.64 -5.09
CA PHE A 230 -12.89 22.02 -5.63
C PHE A 230 -13.26 20.59 -5.23
#